data_AF-A0A1A8T0R6-F1
#
_entry.id   AF-A0A1A8T0R6-F1
#
_cell.length_a   1.000
_cell.length_b   1.000
_cell.length_c   1.000
_cell.angle_alpha   90.00
_cell.angle_beta   90.00
_cell.angle_gamma   90.00
#
_symmetry.space_group_name_H-M   'P 1'
#
loop_
_entity.id
_entity.type
_entity.pdbx_description
1 polymer ?
#
loop_
_entity_poly.entity_id
_entity_poly.type
_entity_poly.pdbx_seq_one_letter_code
_entity_poly.pdbx_strand_id
1 'polypeptide(L)'
;MSRHSRHNSHDKYRSRIDNLLKSYAAEDSTPEAQAHNAKYLAVLVSGYLEQAIKELLLQYASKGARKQISRYVEETWPISKNMNTDNIKTILGQFNSSWSEDFLEWLNGKVDRKNDINSIVSWRNSIAHGQESKTNGVTLVSVRKAFSTVSELVSFIDTLID
;
A
#
# COMPACT_ATOMS: atom_id res chain seq x y z
N MET A 1 -24.30 19.41 -1.23
CA MET A 1 -23.72 18.07 -1.46
C MET A 1 -22.75 17.77 -0.34
N SER A 2 -23.14 16.93 0.61
CA SER A 2 -22.36 16.64 1.82
C SER A 2 -21.19 15.72 1.46
N ARG A 3 -19.97 16.27 1.43
CA ARG A 3 -18.71 15.52 1.53
C ARG A 3 -18.76 14.79 2.87
N HIS A 4 -19.32 13.58 2.89
CA HIS A 4 -19.13 12.69 4.02
C HIS A 4 -17.63 12.49 4.14
N SER A 5 -17.07 12.87 5.30
CA SER A 5 -15.72 12.49 5.69
C SER A 5 -15.66 10.96 5.59
N ARG A 6 -15.10 10.47 4.49
CA ARG A 6 -14.72 9.07 4.33
C ARG A 6 -13.55 8.86 5.27
N HIS A 7 -13.85 8.61 6.54
CA HIS A 7 -12.86 8.07 7.45
C HIS A 7 -12.64 6.62 7.04
N ASN A 8 -11.78 6.42 6.06
CA ASN A 8 -11.44 5.08 5.63
C ASN A 8 -10.58 4.46 6.74
N SER A 9 -10.79 3.17 7.02
CA SER A 9 -10.05 2.47 8.08
C SER A 9 -8.53 2.56 7.85
N HIS A 10 -8.11 2.64 6.58
CA HIS A 10 -6.72 2.82 6.20
C HIS A 10 -6.07 4.14 6.61
N ASP A 11 -6.83 5.20 6.90
CA ASP A 11 -6.27 6.44 7.45
C ASP A 11 -5.58 6.20 8.80
N LYS A 12 -6.12 5.28 9.60
CA LYS A 12 -5.52 4.90 10.89
C LYS A 12 -4.17 4.21 10.70
N TYR A 13 -4.05 3.34 9.70
CA TYR A 13 -2.75 2.72 9.37
C TYR A 13 -1.74 3.77 8.92
N ARG A 14 -2.16 4.70 8.06
CA ARG A 14 -1.30 5.79 7.57
C ARG A 14 -0.79 6.67 8.72
N SER A 15 -1.68 7.17 9.58
CA SER A 15 -1.30 8.02 10.72
C SER A 15 -0.39 7.29 11.70
N ARG A 16 -0.62 5.99 11.95
CA ARG A 16 0.26 5.18 12.79
C ARG A 16 1.67 5.09 12.21
N ILE A 17 1.80 4.78 10.92
CA ILE A 17 3.10 4.66 10.25
C ILE A 17 3.83 6.00 10.25
N ASP A 18 3.13 7.10 9.98
CA ASP A 18 3.71 8.44 9.99
C ASP A 18 4.27 8.82 11.38
N ASN A 19 3.51 8.51 12.45
CA ASN A 19 3.96 8.73 13.82
C ASN A 19 5.20 7.91 14.17
N LEU A 20 5.25 6.63 13.77
CA LEU A 20 6.42 5.76 13.98
C LEU A 20 7.66 6.25 13.20
N LEU A 21 7.47 6.69 11.95
CA LEU A 21 8.54 7.27 11.15
C LEU A 21 9.10 8.54 11.80
N LYS A 22 8.25 9.35 12.43
CA LYS A 22 8.69 10.54 13.18
C LYS A 22 9.45 10.15 14.45
N SER A 23 8.93 9.20 15.23
CA SER A 23 9.59 8.76 16.47
C SER A 23 10.97 8.16 16.21
N TYR A 24 11.08 7.25 15.24
CA TYR A 24 12.36 6.58 14.95
C TYR A 24 13.40 7.51 14.30
N ALA A 25 12.98 8.63 13.70
CA ALA A 25 13.91 9.63 13.19
C ALA A 25 14.41 10.60 14.25
N ALA A 26 13.65 10.77 15.34
CA ALA A 26 14.03 11.63 16.47
C ALA A 26 14.85 10.87 17.52
N GLU A 27 14.86 9.53 17.45
CA GLU A 27 15.55 8.67 18.40
C GLU A 27 17.02 8.46 18.00
N ASP A 28 17.94 8.81 18.90
CA ASP A 28 19.35 8.44 18.76
C ASP A 28 19.52 6.96 19.16
N SER A 29 19.46 6.09 18.16
CA SER A 29 19.43 4.63 18.30
C SER A 29 20.59 3.97 17.57
N THR A 30 20.99 2.79 18.04
CA THR A 30 22.08 2.01 17.43
C THR A 30 21.72 1.58 16.00
N PRO A 31 22.71 1.33 15.13
CA PRO A 31 22.45 0.84 13.76
C PRO A 31 21.60 -0.43 13.72
N GLU A 32 21.80 -1.34 14.67
CA GLU A 32 21.01 -2.57 14.84
C GLU A 32 19.53 -2.25 15.09
N ALA A 33 19.26 -1.34 16.03
CA ALA A 33 17.90 -0.91 16.36
C ALA A 33 17.22 -0.22 15.16
N GLN A 34 17.95 0.62 14.42
CA GLN A 34 17.44 1.24 13.21
C GLN A 34 17.08 0.22 12.13
N ALA A 35 17.87 -0.84 11.97
CA ALA A 35 17.59 -1.93 11.03
C ALA A 35 16.33 -2.70 11.43
N HIS A 36 16.15 -3.02 12.71
CA HIS A 36 14.92 -3.65 13.21
C HIS A 36 13.69 -2.75 13.01
N ASN A 37 13.80 -1.47 13.34
CA ASN A 37 12.73 -0.49 13.14
C ASN A 37 12.34 -0.36 11.66
N ALA A 38 13.33 -0.34 10.75
CA ALA A 38 13.09 -0.30 9.31
C ALA A 38 12.34 -1.55 8.82
N LYS A 39 12.72 -2.74 9.26
CA LYS A 39 12.01 -4.00 8.91
C LYS A 39 10.59 -4.01 9.42
N TYR A 40 10.38 -3.58 10.66
CA TYR A 40 9.04 -3.46 11.22
C TYR A 40 8.16 -2.50 10.40
N LEU A 41 8.69 -1.32 10.08
CA LEU A 41 7.99 -0.37 9.23
C LEU A 41 7.72 -0.92 7.82
N ALA A 42 8.67 -1.67 7.23
CA ALA A 42 8.47 -2.26 5.91
C ALA A 42 7.26 -3.20 5.87
N VAL A 43 7.08 -4.01 6.92
CA VAL A 43 5.90 -4.88 7.09
C VAL A 43 4.63 -4.03 7.23
N LEU A 44 4.66 -2.98 8.05
CA LEU A 44 3.50 -2.10 8.25
C LEU A 44 3.09 -1.38 6.95
N VAL A 45 4.04 -0.85 6.19
CA VAL A 45 3.78 -0.15 4.92
C VAL A 45 3.23 -1.12 3.88
N SER A 46 3.75 -2.35 3.79
CA SER A 46 3.19 -3.38 2.90
C SER A 46 1.75 -3.75 3.30
N GLY A 47 1.48 -3.85 4.61
CA GLY A 47 0.12 -4.07 5.12
C GLY A 47 -0.83 -2.91 4.80
N TYR A 48 -0.38 -1.67 4.99
CA TYR A 48 -1.14 -0.47 4.63
C TYR A 48 -1.49 -0.43 3.14
N LEU A 49 -0.51 -0.68 2.26
CA LEU A 49 -0.72 -0.76 0.82
C LEU A 49 -1.85 -1.72 0.46
N GLU A 50 -1.83 -2.92 1.06
CA GLU A 50 -2.82 -3.95 0.78
C GLU A 50 -4.21 -3.62 1.32
N GLN A 51 -4.30 -3.18 2.58
CA GLN A 51 -5.58 -2.83 3.19
C GLN A 51 -6.22 -1.60 2.55
N ALA A 52 -5.44 -0.57 2.23
CA ALA A 52 -5.95 0.65 1.61
C ALA A 52 -6.56 0.37 0.22
N ILE A 53 -5.83 -0.34 -0.64
CA ILE A 53 -6.34 -0.68 -1.99
C ILE A 53 -7.56 -1.59 -1.89
N LYS A 54 -7.56 -2.59 -0.99
CA LYS A 54 -8.72 -3.45 -0.75
C LYS A 54 -9.95 -2.63 -0.33
N GLU A 55 -9.81 -1.79 0.70
CA GLU A 55 -10.90 -0.97 1.22
C GLU A 55 -11.48 -0.06 0.13
N LEU A 56 -10.64 0.64 -0.63
CA LEU A 56 -11.06 1.53 -1.72
C LEU A 56 -11.86 0.79 -2.80
N LEU A 57 -11.33 -0.34 -3.29
CA LEU A 57 -11.97 -1.08 -4.37
C LEU A 57 -13.25 -1.81 -3.93
N LEU A 58 -13.29 -2.36 -2.71
CA LEU A 58 -14.51 -2.95 -2.17
C LEU A 58 -15.58 -1.89 -1.90
N GLN A 59 -15.18 -0.73 -1.40
CA GLN A 59 -16.10 0.40 -1.23
C GLN A 59 -16.68 0.81 -2.59
N TYR A 60 -15.83 0.99 -3.62
CA TYR A 60 -16.29 1.28 -4.97
C TYR A 60 -17.24 0.20 -5.50
N ALA A 61 -16.88 -1.08 -5.40
CA ALA A 61 -17.71 -2.20 -5.85
C ALA A 61 -19.07 -2.25 -5.14
N SER A 62 -19.15 -1.78 -3.90
CA SER A 62 -20.40 -1.71 -3.14
C SER A 62 -21.30 -0.53 -3.54
N LYS A 63 -20.74 0.54 -4.14
CA LYS A 63 -21.52 1.72 -4.57
C LYS A 63 -22.47 1.31 -5.69
N GLY A 64 -23.78 1.31 -5.40
CA GLY A 64 -24.83 1.00 -6.38
C GLY A 64 -25.03 -0.49 -6.69
N ALA A 65 -24.24 -1.39 -6.10
CA ALA A 65 -24.43 -2.83 -6.23
C ALA A 65 -25.55 -3.35 -5.31
N ARG A 66 -26.20 -4.44 -5.72
CA ARG A 66 -27.12 -5.18 -4.84
C ARG A 66 -26.31 -5.84 -3.72
N LYS A 67 -26.87 -5.91 -2.50
CA LYS A 67 -26.20 -6.48 -1.31
C LYS A 67 -25.57 -7.85 -1.55
N GLN A 68 -26.23 -8.71 -2.33
CA GLN A 68 -25.73 -10.05 -2.67
C GLN A 68 -24.45 -10.00 -3.52
N ILE A 69 -24.35 -9.04 -4.44
CA ILE A 69 -23.17 -8.84 -5.29
C ILE A 69 -22.04 -8.25 -4.47
N SER A 70 -22.30 -7.23 -3.64
CA SER A 70 -21.28 -6.65 -2.75
C SER A 70 -20.68 -7.70 -1.83
N ARG A 71 -21.52 -8.55 -1.22
CA ARG A 71 -21.05 -9.67 -0.40
C ARG A 71 -20.21 -10.66 -1.21
N TYR A 72 -20.66 -11.04 -2.41
CA TYR A 72 -19.88 -11.95 -3.26
C TYR A 72 -18.48 -11.38 -3.58
N VAL A 73 -18.38 -10.10 -3.95
CA VAL A 73 -17.10 -9.45 -4.24
C VAL A 73 -16.20 -9.37 -3.00
N GLU A 74 -16.76 -9.07 -1.83
CA GLU A 74 -16.02 -9.04 -0.57
C GLU A 74 -15.49 -10.43 -0.17
N GLU A 75 -16.32 -11.48 -0.24
CA GLU A 75 -15.96 -12.85 0.13
C GLU A 75 -15.01 -13.52 -0.87
N THR A 76 -15.06 -13.12 -2.15
CA THR A 76 -14.14 -13.60 -3.19
C THR A 76 -12.85 -12.80 -3.25
N TRP A 77 -12.75 -11.70 -2.51
CA TRP A 77 -11.49 -10.98 -2.37
C TRP A 77 -10.49 -11.88 -1.63
N PRO A 78 -9.33 -12.19 -2.23
CA PRO A 78 -8.40 -13.12 -1.60
C PRO A 78 -7.80 -12.52 -0.33
N ILE A 79 -7.43 -13.42 0.57
CA ILE A 79 -6.90 -13.08 1.90
C ILE A 79 -5.64 -12.21 1.80
N SER A 80 -4.79 -12.44 0.80
CA SER A 80 -3.67 -11.57 0.43
C SER A 80 -3.40 -11.63 -1.07
N LYS A 81 -3.12 -10.47 -1.70
CA LYS A 81 -2.78 -10.39 -3.14
C LYS A 81 -1.32 -10.08 -3.44
N ASN A 82 -0.45 -9.86 -2.43
CA ASN A 82 0.90 -9.34 -2.66
C ASN A 82 0.86 -8.16 -3.64
N MET A 83 0.45 -6.97 -3.17
CA MET A 83 0.17 -5.79 -4.01
C MET A 83 1.40 -5.18 -4.69
N ASN A 84 2.10 -5.95 -5.52
CA ASN A 84 3.12 -5.44 -6.44
C ASN A 84 2.45 -4.72 -7.62
N THR A 85 3.24 -4.00 -8.42
CA THR A 85 2.70 -3.19 -9.51
C THR A 85 1.90 -3.99 -10.54
N ASP A 86 2.31 -5.22 -10.81
CA ASP A 86 1.65 -6.05 -11.82
C ASP A 86 0.28 -6.53 -11.32
N ASN A 87 0.20 -6.96 -10.06
CA ASN A 87 -1.05 -7.35 -9.42
C ASN A 87 -2.00 -6.16 -9.30
N ILE A 88 -1.51 -4.98 -8.91
CA ILE A 88 -2.32 -3.75 -8.85
C ILE A 88 -2.89 -3.43 -10.24
N LYS A 89 -2.05 -3.42 -11.29
CA LYS A 89 -2.47 -3.21 -12.67
C LYS A 89 -3.57 -4.20 -13.09
N THR A 90 -3.36 -5.50 -12.83
CA THR A 90 -4.32 -6.54 -13.18
C THR A 90 -5.65 -6.33 -12.47
N ILE A 91 -5.64 -6.01 -11.18
CA ILE A 91 -6.88 -5.75 -10.41
C ILE A 91 -7.61 -4.54 -10.97
N LEU A 92 -6.92 -3.42 -11.19
CA LEU A 92 -7.55 -2.22 -11.75
C LEU A 92 -8.15 -2.49 -13.12
N GLY A 93 -7.44 -3.23 -13.98
CA GLY A 93 -7.94 -3.64 -15.30
C GLY A 93 -9.17 -4.56 -15.25
N GLN A 94 -9.35 -5.34 -14.18
CA GLN A 94 -10.56 -6.16 -13.97
C GLN A 94 -11.79 -5.31 -13.66
N PHE A 95 -11.62 -4.14 -13.05
CA PHE A 95 -12.71 -3.18 -12.82
C PHE A 95 -12.97 -2.32 -14.05
N ASN A 96 -11.91 -1.79 -14.67
CA ASN A 96 -11.98 -0.97 -15.87
C ASN A 96 -10.62 -1.01 -16.59
N SER A 97 -10.62 -1.31 -17.88
CA SER A 97 -9.39 -1.34 -18.68
C SER A 97 -8.64 -0.01 -18.68
N SER A 98 -9.36 1.13 -18.72
CA SER A 98 -8.73 2.46 -18.71
C SER A 98 -7.98 2.74 -17.41
N TRP A 99 -8.47 2.26 -16.27
CA TRP A 99 -7.80 2.43 -14.98
C TRP A 99 -6.43 1.75 -14.94
N SER A 100 -6.26 0.65 -15.68
CA SER A 100 -4.96 0.01 -15.81
C SER A 100 -3.98 0.84 -16.63
N GLU A 101 -4.48 1.61 -17.61
CA GLU A 101 -3.70 2.52 -18.45
C GLU A 101 -3.31 3.77 -17.64
N ASP A 102 -4.27 4.38 -16.94
CA ASP A 102 -4.04 5.53 -16.06
C ASP A 102 -3.04 5.19 -14.95
N PHE A 103 -3.14 4.00 -14.36
CA PHE A 103 -2.17 3.51 -13.38
C PHE A 103 -0.78 3.34 -13.97
N LEU A 104 -0.67 2.83 -15.21
CA LEU A 104 0.63 2.70 -15.89
C LEU A 104 1.25 4.07 -16.20
N GLU A 105 0.45 5.04 -16.63
CA GLU A 105 0.91 6.41 -16.86
C GLU A 105 1.41 7.03 -15.55
N TRP A 106 0.61 6.93 -14.48
CA TRP A 106 1.02 7.39 -13.15
C TRP A 106 2.29 6.68 -12.69
N LEU A 107 2.40 5.36 -12.88
CA LEU A 107 3.56 4.58 -12.46
C LEU A 107 4.83 5.02 -13.19
N ASN A 108 4.73 5.28 -14.50
CA ASN A 108 5.85 5.69 -15.35
C ASN A 108 6.21 7.18 -15.21
N GLY A 109 5.31 8.01 -14.66
CA GLY A 109 5.56 9.44 -14.43
C GLY A 109 6.69 9.75 -13.43
N LYS A 110 7.12 8.77 -12.61
CA LYS A 110 8.33 8.89 -11.77
C LYS A 110 9.08 7.56 -11.76
N VAL A 111 10.38 7.59 -12.09
CA VAL A 111 11.25 6.41 -12.23
C VAL A 111 11.23 5.49 -11.00
N ASP A 112 11.12 6.06 -9.80
CA ASP A 112 11.24 5.30 -8.56
C ASP A 112 9.95 4.59 -8.11
N ARG A 113 8.77 4.97 -8.64
CA ARG A 113 7.48 4.49 -8.11
C ARG A 113 7.36 2.97 -8.16
N LYS A 114 7.72 2.37 -9.30
CA LYS A 114 7.69 0.93 -9.50
C LYS A 114 8.63 0.21 -8.53
N ASN A 115 9.84 0.73 -8.38
CA ASN A 115 10.84 0.12 -7.52
C ASN A 115 10.44 0.21 -6.04
N ASP A 116 9.92 1.34 -5.59
CA ASP A 116 9.47 1.54 -4.21
C ASP A 116 8.34 0.56 -3.83
N ILE A 117 7.31 0.44 -4.69
CA ILE A 117 6.17 -0.46 -4.47
C ILE A 117 6.62 -1.94 -4.51
N ASN A 118 7.42 -2.33 -5.48
CA ASN A 118 7.85 -3.73 -5.58
C ASN A 118 8.83 -4.09 -4.46
N SER A 119 9.69 -3.16 -4.04
CA SER A 119 10.58 -3.32 -2.89
C SER A 119 9.80 -3.57 -1.61
N ILE A 120 8.76 -2.79 -1.31
CA ILE A 120 8.03 -2.96 -0.03
C ILE A 120 7.38 -4.33 0.09
N VAL A 121 6.81 -4.84 -1.00
CA VAL A 121 6.20 -6.18 -1.06
C VAL A 121 7.27 -7.27 -0.94
N SER A 122 8.38 -7.10 -1.65
CA SER A 122 9.52 -8.03 -1.60
C SER A 122 10.15 -8.10 -0.22
N TRP A 123 10.34 -6.96 0.44
CA TRP A 123 10.89 -6.89 1.80
C TRP A 123 9.97 -7.55 2.81
N ARG A 124 8.66 -7.28 2.78
CA ARG A 124 7.69 -7.95 3.66
C ARG A 124 7.78 -9.47 3.51
N ASN A 125 7.84 -9.98 2.28
CA ASN A 125 7.96 -11.42 2.02
C ASN A 125 9.28 -11.98 2.56
N SER A 126 10.39 -11.29 2.31
CA SER A 126 11.72 -11.70 2.78
C SER A 126 11.77 -11.75 4.31
N ILE A 127 11.23 -10.73 4.99
CA ILE A 127 11.16 -10.66 6.46
C ILE A 127 10.30 -11.79 7.02
N ALA A 128 9.10 -12.02 6.46
CA ALA A 128 8.21 -13.08 6.90
C ALA A 128 8.82 -14.48 6.73
N HIS A 129 9.68 -14.67 5.74
CA HIS A 129 10.42 -15.91 5.51
C HIS A 129 11.79 -15.98 6.19
N GLY A 130 12.16 -15.00 7.02
CA GLY A 130 13.45 -14.98 7.72
C GLY A 130 14.67 -14.84 6.79
N GLN A 131 14.49 -14.31 5.58
CA GLN A 131 15.54 -14.18 4.55
C GLN A 131 16.37 -12.90 4.80
N GLU A 132 17.12 -12.89 5.90
CA GLU A 132 17.87 -11.73 6.39
C GLU A 132 18.79 -11.11 5.32
N SER A 133 19.49 -11.94 4.54
CA SER A 133 20.40 -11.51 3.46
C SER A 133 19.72 -10.73 2.33
N LYS A 134 18.39 -10.80 2.23
CA LYS A 134 17.59 -10.04 1.24
C LYS A 134 17.01 -8.74 1.81
N THR A 135 17.34 -8.40 3.05
CA THR A 135 16.81 -7.21 3.74
C THR A 135 17.85 -6.08 3.87
N ASN A 136 19.03 -6.21 3.27
CA ASN A 136 20.09 -5.20 3.32
C ASN A 136 19.67 -3.81 2.80
N GLY A 137 18.68 -3.76 1.89
CA GLY A 137 18.11 -2.50 1.38
C GLY A 137 17.04 -1.87 2.27
N VAL A 138 16.64 -2.54 3.36
CA VAL A 138 15.59 -2.10 4.27
C VAL A 138 16.18 -1.14 5.30
N THR A 139 16.09 0.15 5.01
CA THR A 139 16.57 1.23 5.89
C THR A 139 15.42 2.18 6.21
N LEU A 140 15.54 2.95 7.28
CA LEU A 140 14.51 3.95 7.61
C LEU A 140 14.29 4.95 6.47
N VAL A 141 15.34 5.30 5.74
CA VAL A 141 15.28 6.19 4.57
C VAL A 141 14.52 5.54 3.42
N SER A 142 14.87 4.30 3.05
CA SER A 142 14.23 3.61 1.92
C SER A 142 12.77 3.27 2.22
N VAL A 143 12.45 2.90 3.46
CA VAL A 143 11.07 2.64 3.89
C VAL A 143 10.24 3.92 3.95
N ARG A 144 10.81 5.05 4.41
CA ARG A 144 10.12 6.35 4.37
C ARG A 144 9.78 6.77 2.93
N LYS A 145 10.74 6.60 2.01
CA LYS A 145 10.52 6.88 0.58
C LYS A 145 9.39 6.02 0.03
N ALA A 146 9.44 4.70 0.28
CA ALA A 146 8.40 3.77 -0.15
C ALA A 146 7.03 4.11 0.45
N PHE A 147 6.96 4.50 1.73
CA PHE A 147 5.72 4.92 2.37
C PHE A 147 5.12 6.17 1.72
N SER A 148 5.95 7.14 1.34
CA SER A 148 5.50 8.32 0.59
C SER A 148 4.90 7.89 -0.76
N THR A 149 5.60 7.05 -1.51
CA THR A 149 5.13 6.52 -2.80
C THR A 149 3.82 5.74 -2.65
N VAL A 150 3.70 4.87 -1.65
CA VAL A 150 2.47 4.12 -1.35
C VAL A 150 1.32 5.07 -0.98
N SER A 151 1.59 6.13 -0.21
CA SER A 151 0.57 7.14 0.13
C SER A 151 0.11 7.93 -1.11
N GLU A 152 1.02 8.26 -2.02
CA GLU A 152 0.67 8.85 -3.33
C GLU A 152 -0.20 7.89 -4.15
N LEU A 153 0.13 6.59 -4.18
CA LEU A 153 -0.64 5.58 -4.90
C LEU A 153 -2.07 5.45 -4.37
N VAL A 154 -2.23 5.36 -3.04
CA VAL A 154 -3.56 5.27 -2.41
C VAL A 154 -4.40 6.50 -2.76
N SER A 155 -3.81 7.70 -2.73
CA SER A 155 -4.50 8.94 -3.09
C SER A 155 -4.87 9.00 -4.57
N PHE A 156 -3.98 8.49 -5.45
CA PHE A 156 -4.24 8.35 -6.87
C PHE A 156 -5.42 7.40 -7.14
N ILE A 157 -5.43 6.22 -6.52
CA ILE A 157 -6.53 5.25 -6.70
C ILE A 157 -7.85 5.81 -6.16
N ASP A 158 -7.87 6.45 -4.99
CA ASP A 158 -9.09 7.07 -4.45
C ASP A 158 -9.67 8.12 -5.41
N THR A 159 -8.82 8.91 -6.06
CA THR A 159 -9.24 9.88 -7.09
C THR A 159 -9.70 9.20 -8.38
N LEU A 160 -9.07 8.09 -8.77
CA LEU A 160 -9.37 7.34 -9.99
C LEU A 160 -10.74 6.66 -9.97
N ILE A 161 -11.19 6.24 -8.77
CA ILE A 161 -12.44 5.48 -8.58
C ILE A 161 -13.62 6.34 -8.09
N ASP A 162 -13.42 7.65 -7.94
CA ASP A 162 -14.45 8.59 -7.52
C ASP A 162 -15.28 9.15 -8.68
#